data_AF-A0A7S0L941-F1
#
_entry.id   AF-A0A7S0L941-F1
#
_cell.length_a   1.000
_cell.length_b   1.000
_cell.length_c   1.000
_cell.angle_alpha   90.00
_cell.angle_beta   90.00
_cell.angle_gamma   90.00
#
_symmetry.space_group_name_H-M   'P 1'
#
loop_
_entity.id
_entity.type
_entity.pdbx_description
1 polymer ?
#
loop_
_entity_poly.entity_id
_entity_poly.type
_entity_poly.pdbx_seq_one_letter_code
_entity_poly.pdbx_strand_id
1 'polypeptide(L)'
;EYNVYPNPSGVVRTSLSYTVPGNANILFSVGHVHIGGDNITLYRGPEGQEEAICTSTPRYGTEVGVAGNEKGYVVAIPPCSFKGAGYPLKKGDRLLLESYYSVAPEDPRTFDGGWHGGVMSLWYMAVVPSA
;
A
#
# COMPACT_ATOMS: atom_id res chain seq x y z
N GLU A 1 1.90 0.94 -14.10
CA GLU A 1 3.26 0.85 -13.55
C GLU A 1 4.02 2.11 -13.91
N TYR A 2 4.86 2.60 -13.01
CA TYR A 2 5.66 3.81 -13.19
C TYR A 2 7.11 3.54 -12.81
N ASN A 3 8.07 4.27 -13.37
CA ASN A 3 9.46 4.18 -12.94
C ASN A 3 9.74 5.28 -11.92
N VAL A 4 10.45 4.95 -10.85
CA VAL A 4 10.91 5.91 -9.84
C VAL A 4 12.42 5.91 -9.82
N TYR A 5 12.99 7.11 -9.88
CA TYR A 5 14.44 7.31 -9.91
C TYR A 5 14.99 7.54 -8.49
N PRO A 6 16.27 7.22 -8.26
CA PRO A 6 16.93 7.49 -6.99
C PRO A 6 16.81 8.97 -6.60
N ASN A 7 16.56 9.24 -5.32
CA ASN A 7 16.47 10.60 -4.79
C ASN A 7 17.15 10.67 -3.41
N PRO A 8 17.99 11.68 -3.13
CA PRO A 8 18.62 11.86 -1.81
C PRO A 8 17.64 12.05 -0.64
N SER A 9 16.37 12.39 -0.86
CA SER A 9 15.35 12.39 0.21
C SER A 9 14.99 10.99 0.71
N GLY A 10 15.39 9.95 -0.02
CA GLY A 10 15.29 8.54 0.36
C GLY A 10 13.90 7.93 0.19
N VAL A 11 12.81 8.70 0.23
CA VAL A 11 11.44 8.20 0.10
C VAL A 11 10.62 9.07 -0.86
N VAL A 12 9.82 8.41 -1.70
CA VAL A 12 8.82 9.01 -2.58
C VAL A 12 7.42 8.59 -2.14
N ARG A 13 6.51 9.55 -2.11
CA ARG A 13 5.09 9.34 -1.78
C ARG A 13 4.25 9.46 -3.04
N THR A 14 3.24 8.59 -3.16
CA THR A 14 2.17 8.73 -4.14
C THR A 14 0.83 8.74 -3.42
N SER A 15 -0.12 9.55 -3.90
CA SER A 15 -1.46 9.62 -3.32
C SER A 15 -2.55 9.60 -4.39
N LEU A 16 -3.70 9.02 -4.04
CA LEU A 16 -4.93 9.02 -4.83
C LEU A 16 -6.11 9.25 -3.88
N SER A 17 -7.06 10.09 -4.28
CA SER A 17 -8.30 10.30 -3.52
C SER A 17 -9.52 9.81 -4.30
N TYR A 18 -10.47 9.23 -3.58
CA TYR A 18 -11.71 8.69 -4.12
C TYR A 18 -12.89 9.03 -3.20
N THR A 19 -14.00 9.49 -3.76
CA THR A 19 -15.22 9.76 -2.99
C THR A 19 -16.16 8.57 -3.08
N VAL A 20 -16.58 8.04 -1.94
CA VAL A 20 -17.45 6.87 -1.87
C VAL A 20 -18.85 7.20 -2.42
N PRO A 21 -19.36 6.45 -3.42
CA PRO A 21 -20.61 6.78 -4.12
C PRO A 21 -21.88 6.40 -3.36
N GLY A 22 -21.79 5.51 -2.38
CA GLY A 22 -22.92 4.97 -1.62
C GLY A 22 -22.47 4.36 -0.28
N ASN A 23 -23.42 4.05 0.60
CA ASN A 23 -23.08 3.37 1.85
C ASN A 23 -22.59 1.95 1.56
N ALA A 24 -21.50 1.54 2.21
CA ALA A 24 -20.91 0.21 2.05
C ALA A 24 -20.16 -0.22 3.31
N ASN A 25 -19.85 -1.51 3.41
CA ASN A 25 -18.88 -2.02 4.38
C ASN A 25 -17.72 -2.69 3.65
N ILE A 26 -16.48 -2.42 4.09
CA ILE A 26 -15.28 -3.12 3.62
C ILE A 26 -15.14 -4.41 4.43
N LEU A 27 -15.10 -5.55 3.75
CA LEU A 27 -14.93 -6.88 4.38
C LEU A 27 -13.48 -7.34 4.36
N PHE A 28 -12.78 -7.00 3.29
CA PHE A 28 -11.39 -7.38 3.06
C PHE A 28 -10.69 -6.27 2.31
N SER A 29 -9.43 -6.02 2.65
CA SER A 29 -8.63 -5.00 1.99
C SER A 29 -7.17 -5.39 1.97
N VAL A 30 -6.47 -5.15 0.86
CA VAL A 30 -5.04 -5.38 0.76
C VAL A 30 -4.43 -4.45 -0.26
N GLY A 31 -3.29 -3.86 0.10
CA GLY A 31 -2.48 -3.11 -0.84
C GLY A 31 -1.61 -4.03 -1.69
N HIS A 32 -1.26 -3.56 -2.88
CA HIS A 32 -0.28 -4.19 -3.74
C HIS A 32 0.79 -3.16 -4.10
N VAL A 33 2.04 -3.51 -3.78
CA VAL A 33 3.24 -2.72 -4.05
C VAL A 33 4.32 -3.61 -4.64
N HIS A 34 5.21 -3.00 -5.41
CA HIS A 34 6.40 -3.69 -5.94
C HIS A 34 7.61 -3.44 -5.04
N ILE A 35 8.77 -3.94 -5.46
CA ILE A 35 10.05 -3.71 -4.80
C ILE A 35 10.29 -2.20 -4.63
N GLY A 36 10.83 -1.81 -3.48
CA GLY A 36 10.98 -0.42 -3.05
C GLY A 36 9.80 0.06 -2.19
N GLY A 37 8.64 -0.62 -2.22
CA GLY A 37 7.50 -0.24 -1.38
C GLY A 37 7.80 -0.41 0.12
N ASP A 38 7.56 0.65 0.90
CA ASP A 38 7.64 0.65 2.37
C ASP A 38 6.34 0.22 2.99
N ASN A 39 5.25 0.84 2.53
CA ASN A 39 3.90 0.55 2.93
C ASN A 39 2.93 1.23 1.96
N ILE A 40 1.69 0.78 2.01
CA ILE A 40 0.55 1.42 1.36
C ILE A 40 -0.61 1.42 2.37
N THR A 41 -1.24 2.57 2.55
CA THR A 41 -2.29 2.77 3.53
C THR A 41 -3.53 3.37 2.87
N LEU A 42 -4.68 2.76 3.16
CA LEU A 42 -5.98 3.34 2.90
C LEU A 42 -6.44 4.10 4.14
N TYR A 43 -6.76 5.37 3.93
CA TYR A 43 -7.30 6.26 4.94
C TYR A 43 -8.70 6.73 4.58
N ARG A 44 -9.43 7.20 5.59
CA ARG A 44 -10.68 7.95 5.45
C ARG A 44 -10.47 9.38 5.96
N GLY A 45 -10.76 10.35 5.11
CA GLY A 45 -10.68 11.77 5.42
C GLY A 45 -9.82 12.52 4.41
N PRO A 46 -9.71 13.85 4.57
CA PRO A 46 -8.81 14.65 3.78
C PRO A 46 -7.37 14.52 4.28
N GLU A 47 -6.41 14.61 3.35
CA GLU A 47 -4.96 14.64 3.64
C GLU A 47 -4.61 15.64 4.77
N GLY A 48 -3.81 15.18 5.73
CA GLY A 48 -3.47 15.86 6.98
C GLY A 48 -4.46 15.69 8.12
N GLN A 49 -5.65 15.10 7.92
CA GLN A 49 -6.69 14.90 8.94
C GLN A 49 -7.39 13.54 8.81
N GLU A 50 -6.77 12.61 8.11
CA GLU A 50 -7.32 11.30 7.78
C GLU A 50 -7.10 10.26 8.90
N GLU A 51 -8.02 9.31 8.97
CA GLU A 51 -7.96 8.14 9.86
C GLU A 51 -7.51 6.92 9.05
N ALA A 52 -6.48 6.22 9.51
CA ALA A 52 -6.01 4.99 8.85
C ALA A 52 -7.06 3.87 8.99
N ILE A 53 -7.53 3.35 7.87
CA ILE A 53 -8.42 2.18 7.81
C ILE A 53 -7.58 0.89 7.82
N CYS A 54 -6.58 0.84 6.95
CA CYS A 54 -5.77 -0.34 6.72
C CYS A 54 -4.41 0.04 6.15
N THR A 55 -3.34 -0.51 6.72
CA THR A 55 -1.98 -0.41 6.20
C THR A 55 -1.49 -1.79 5.81
N SER A 56 -1.04 -1.94 4.56
CA SER A 56 -0.33 -3.11 4.08
C SER A 56 1.17 -2.80 4.00
N THR A 57 1.95 -3.47 4.85
CA THR A 57 3.42 -3.37 4.84
C THR A 57 4.01 -4.62 4.18
N PRO A 58 4.64 -4.52 3.01
CA PRO A 58 5.25 -5.68 2.35
C PRO A 58 6.33 -6.32 3.23
N ARG A 59 6.36 -7.65 3.22
CA ARG A 59 7.45 -8.45 3.78
C ARG A 59 8.47 -8.69 2.68
N TYR A 60 9.72 -8.33 2.96
CA TYR A 60 10.85 -8.64 2.10
C TYR A 60 11.50 -9.96 2.50
N GLY A 61 11.96 -10.72 1.51
CA GLY A 61 12.77 -11.89 1.76
C GLY A 61 14.16 -11.50 2.23
N THR A 62 14.83 -12.42 2.93
CA THR A 62 16.12 -12.15 3.59
C THR A 62 17.23 -13.12 3.19
N GLU A 63 16.90 -14.19 2.47
CA GLU A 63 17.82 -15.31 2.20
C GLU A 63 18.17 -15.41 0.71
N VAL A 64 19.45 -15.65 0.41
CA VAL A 64 19.91 -15.80 -0.97
C VAL A 64 19.58 -17.22 -1.46
N GLY A 65 18.83 -17.31 -2.56
CA GLY A 65 18.52 -18.59 -3.22
C GLY A 65 17.41 -19.42 -2.58
N VAL A 66 16.64 -18.86 -1.65
CA VAL A 66 15.53 -19.56 -0.98
C VAL A 66 14.19 -19.12 -1.56
N ALA A 67 13.50 -20.06 -2.22
CA ALA A 67 12.20 -19.80 -2.83
C ALA A 67 11.15 -19.35 -1.80
N GLY A 68 10.47 -18.23 -2.04
CA GLY A 68 9.50 -17.62 -1.11
C GLY A 68 10.11 -16.85 0.08
N ASN A 69 11.45 -16.76 0.15
CA ASN A 69 12.18 -15.90 1.09
C ASN A 69 13.38 -15.20 0.42
N GLU A 70 13.30 -14.95 -0.88
CA GLU A 70 14.38 -14.44 -1.70
C GLU A 70 14.78 -13.04 -1.24
N LYS A 71 16.07 -12.88 -0.87
CA LYS A 71 16.64 -11.61 -0.45
C LYS A 71 16.35 -10.52 -1.47
N GLY A 72 15.73 -9.43 -1.04
CA GLY A 72 15.47 -8.27 -1.90
C GLY A 72 14.10 -8.24 -2.57
N TYR A 73 13.34 -9.33 -2.52
CA TYR A 73 12.02 -9.44 -3.15
C TYR A 73 10.90 -9.25 -2.14
N VAL A 74 9.78 -8.69 -2.59
CA VAL A 74 8.53 -8.71 -1.83
C VAL A 74 7.97 -10.14 -1.88
N VAL A 75 7.94 -10.81 -0.73
CA VAL A 75 7.54 -12.22 -0.60
C VAL A 75 6.15 -12.39 0.02
N ALA A 76 5.59 -11.33 0.61
CA ALA A 76 4.20 -11.29 1.04
C ALA A 76 3.74 -9.84 1.23
N ILE A 77 2.44 -9.61 1.10
CA ILE A 77 1.80 -8.36 1.52
C ILE A 77 0.59 -8.72 2.38
N PRO A 78 0.58 -8.39 3.67
CA PRO A 78 -0.50 -8.78 4.56
C PRO A 78 -1.78 -7.98 4.25
N PRO A 79 -2.95 -8.64 4.21
CA PRO A 79 -4.22 -7.96 4.13
C PRO A 79 -4.68 -7.44 5.49
N CYS A 80 -5.65 -6.53 5.48
CA CYS A 80 -6.49 -6.25 6.63
C CYS A 80 -7.80 -7.04 6.52
N SER A 81 -8.18 -7.64 7.64
CA SER A 81 -9.47 -8.29 7.82
C SER A 81 -10.26 -7.54 8.89
N PHE A 82 -11.53 -7.29 8.59
CA PHE A 82 -12.43 -6.57 9.49
C PHE A 82 -13.39 -7.56 10.15
N LYS A 83 -13.57 -7.43 11.47
CA LYS A 83 -14.47 -8.31 12.22
C LYS A 83 -15.93 -7.89 12.02
N GLY A 84 -16.85 -8.86 12.18
CA GLY A 84 -18.29 -8.59 12.17
C GLY A 84 -18.80 -8.14 10.81
N ALA A 85 -19.50 -6.99 10.77
CA ALA A 85 -20.12 -6.47 9.55
C ALA A 85 -19.15 -5.76 8.59
N GLY A 86 -17.85 -5.66 8.93
CA GLY A 86 -16.85 -4.94 8.15
C GLY A 86 -16.60 -3.51 8.63
N TYR A 87 -15.72 -2.79 7.93
CA TYR A 87 -15.47 -1.36 8.19
C TYR A 87 -16.51 -0.49 7.46
N PRO A 88 -17.28 0.33 8.16
CA PRO A 88 -18.36 1.11 7.55
C PRO A 88 -17.84 2.32 6.76
N LEU A 89 -18.37 2.49 5.56
CA LEU A 89 -18.22 3.66 4.69
C LEU A 89 -19.58 4.29 4.44
N LYS A 90 -19.61 5.62 4.45
CA LYS A 90 -20.80 6.41 4.09
C LYS A 90 -20.64 7.03 2.71
N LYS A 91 -21.77 7.24 2.04
CA LYS A 91 -21.79 8.07 0.83
C LYS A 91 -21.15 9.43 1.11
N GLY A 92 -20.20 9.82 0.28
CA GLY A 92 -19.48 11.09 0.42
C GLY A 92 -18.24 11.02 1.30
N ASP A 93 -17.97 9.90 2.00
CA ASP A 93 -16.68 9.70 2.65
C ASP A 93 -15.56 9.85 1.61
N ARG A 94 -14.48 10.54 1.99
CA ARG A 94 -13.29 10.67 1.16
C ARG A 94 -12.30 9.59 1.56
N LEU A 95 -12.00 8.69 0.64
CA LEU A 95 -10.89 7.76 0.77
C LEU A 95 -9.63 8.38 0.21
N LEU A 96 -8.52 8.13 0.89
CA LEU A 96 -7.18 8.55 0.50
C LEU A 96 -6.29 7.31 0.53
N LEU A 97 -5.72 6.97 -0.61
CA LEU A 97 -4.74 5.89 -0.74
C LEU A 97 -3.37 6.52 -0.84
N GLU A 98 -2.46 6.14 0.05
CA GLU A 98 -1.07 6.60 0.01
C GLU A 98 -0.12 5.44 0.03
N SER A 99 0.95 5.52 -0.74
CA SER A 99 2.07 4.58 -0.63
C SER A 99 3.38 5.30 -0.60
N TYR A 100 4.32 4.70 0.13
CA TYR A 100 5.67 5.18 0.28
C TYR A 100 6.61 4.18 -0.37
N TYR A 101 7.54 4.70 -1.16
CA TYR A 101 8.59 3.93 -1.82
C TYR A 101 9.93 4.46 -1.39
N SER A 102 10.78 3.60 -0.88
CA SER A 102 12.20 3.87 -0.75
C SER A 102 12.81 4.00 -2.13
N VAL A 103 13.55 5.08 -2.34
CA VAL A 103 14.37 5.36 -3.53
C VAL A 103 15.76 5.82 -3.11
N ALA A 104 16.14 5.47 -1.87
CA ALA A 104 17.46 5.72 -1.35
C ALA A 104 18.49 4.92 -2.16
N PRO A 105 19.66 5.50 -2.46
CA PRO A 105 20.74 4.76 -3.13
C PRO A 105 21.11 3.46 -2.40
N GLU A 106 20.92 3.42 -1.07
CA GLU A 106 21.06 2.22 -0.25
C GLU A 106 19.75 1.91 0.49
N ASP A 107 19.18 0.73 0.23
CA ASP A 107 18.08 0.16 1.01
C ASP A 107 18.43 -1.29 1.37
N PRO A 108 18.55 -1.63 2.67
CA PRO A 108 18.94 -2.98 3.09
C PRO A 108 17.91 -4.07 2.73
N ARG A 109 16.68 -3.68 2.37
CA ARG A 109 15.60 -4.60 2.00
C ARG A 109 15.58 -4.95 0.52
N THR A 110 16.23 -4.15 -0.34
CA THR A 110 16.22 -4.33 -1.79
C THR A 110 17.63 -4.59 -2.31
N PHE A 111 17.77 -4.87 -3.60
CA PHE A 111 19.06 -5.05 -4.28
C PHE A 111 19.35 -3.92 -5.28
N ASP A 112 18.39 -3.02 -5.51
CA ASP A 112 18.43 -2.02 -6.56
C ASP A 112 18.63 -0.65 -5.91
N GLY A 113 19.71 0.05 -6.29
CA GLY A 113 20.24 1.23 -5.59
C GLY A 113 19.39 2.49 -5.74
N GLY A 114 18.14 2.43 -5.25
CA GLY A 114 17.15 3.50 -5.29
C GLY A 114 16.42 3.65 -6.60
N TRP A 115 16.78 2.89 -7.64
CA TRP A 115 16.05 2.84 -8.89
C TRP A 115 15.04 1.71 -8.84
N HIS A 116 13.78 2.01 -9.15
CA HIS A 116 12.71 1.02 -9.19
C HIS A 116 11.92 1.14 -10.49
N GLY A 117 12.14 0.17 -11.38
CA GLY A 117 11.37 -0.02 -12.59
C GLY A 117 9.99 -0.61 -12.29
N GLY A 118 8.95 0.03 -12.83
CA GLY A 118 7.60 -0.52 -12.83
C GLY A 118 6.91 -0.60 -11.47
N VAL A 119 7.10 0.36 -10.56
CA VAL A 119 6.35 0.42 -9.29
C VAL A 119 4.83 0.49 -9.50
N MET A 120 4.06 0.05 -8.50
CA MET A 120 2.60 0.07 -8.54
C MET A 120 1.99 0.38 -7.17
N SER A 121 1.06 1.34 -7.13
CA SER A 121 0.32 1.68 -5.91
C SER A 121 -1.14 1.31 -6.12
N LEU A 122 -1.44 0.03 -5.92
CA LEU A 122 -2.75 -0.54 -6.20
C LEU A 122 -3.41 -1.02 -4.91
N TRP A 123 -4.74 -0.93 -4.86
CA TRP A 123 -5.52 -1.34 -3.70
C TRP A 123 -6.65 -2.26 -4.10
N TYR A 124 -6.71 -3.43 -3.48
CA TYR A 124 -7.79 -4.40 -3.65
C TYR A 124 -8.69 -4.38 -2.43
N MET A 125 -10.00 -4.34 -2.67
CA MET A 125 -11.00 -4.35 -1.60
C MET A 125 -12.23 -5.15 -2.00
N ALA A 126 -12.76 -5.92 -1.06
CA ALA A 126 -14.08 -6.52 -1.17
C ALA A 126 -15.07 -5.70 -0.35
N VAL A 127 -16.10 -5.19 -1.02
CA VAL A 127 -17.12 -4.32 -0.42
C VAL A 127 -18.51 -4.89 -0.60
N VAL A 128 -19.36 -4.67 0.40
CA VAL A 128 -20.80 -4.98 0.35
C VAL A 128 -21.60 -3.71 0.56
N PRO A 129 -22.63 -3.42 -0.26
CA PRO A 129 -23.53 -2.30 -0.01
C PRO A 129 -24.16 -2.38 1.39
N SER A 130 -24.33 -1.24 2.04
CA SER A 130 -25.09 -1.12 3.30
C SER A 130 -26.25 -0.15 3.13
N ALA A 131 -27.27 -0.30 3.99
CA ALA A 131 -28.50 0.47 3.95
C ALA A 131 -28.29 1.96 4.26
#